data_AF-A0A2E0KY66-F1
#
_entry.id   AF-A0A2E0KY66-F1
#
_cell.length_a   1.000
_cell.length_b   1.000
_cell.length_c   1.000
_cell.angle_alpha   90.00
_cell.angle_beta   90.00
_cell.angle_gamma   90.00
#
_symmetry.space_group_name_H-M   'P 1'
#
loop_
_entity.id
_entity.type
_entity.pdbx_description
1 polymer ?
#
loop_
_entity_poly.entity_id
_entity_poly.type
_entity_poly.pdbx_seq_one_letter_code
_entity_poly.pdbx_strand_id
1 'polypeptide(L)' 'MKGAAMYQETMNQIHKFANERHMLYRSAANHGLTPDETRRLHELNDQLPILWDRYRREYAGRNRAVSETLTSRAA' A
#
# COMPACT_ATOMS: atom_id res chain seq x y z
N MET A 1 -14.89 -9.98 11.86
CA MET A 1 -13.41 -9.94 11.73
C MET A 1 -12.91 -9.79 10.28
N LYS A 2 -13.66 -9.18 9.34
CA LYS A 2 -13.23 -9.09 7.92
C LYS A 2 -12.35 -7.88 7.58
N GLY A 3 -12.49 -6.75 8.30
CA GLY A 3 -11.74 -5.53 8.00
C GLY A 3 -10.25 -5.58 8.37
N ALA A 4 -9.85 -6.43 9.33
CA ALA A 4 -8.47 -6.51 9.79
C ALA A 4 -7.53 -7.19 8.78
N ALA A 5 -8.04 -8.18 8.05
CA ALA A 5 -7.28 -8.89 7.04
C ALA A 5 -7.01 -8.03 5.78
N MET A 6 -7.97 -7.18 5.39
CA MET A 6 -7.88 -6.36 4.18
C MET A 6 -6.77 -5.30 4.25
N TYR A 7 -6.71 -4.49 5.30
CA TYR A 7 -5.66 -3.46 5.38
C TYR A 7 -4.27 -4.07 5.56
N GLN A 8 -4.19 -5.23 6.23
CA GLN A 8 -2.93 -5.96 6.40
C GLN A 8 -2.43 -6.48 5.06
N GLU A 9 -3.33 -6.99 4.21
CA GLU A 9 -3.02 -7.40 2.85
C GLU A 9 -2.56 -6.22 1.98
N THR A 10 -3.29 -5.10 2.01
CA THR A 10 -2.89 -3.88 1.29
C THR A 10 -1.52 -3.40 1.75
N MET A 11 -1.24 -3.41 3.05
CA MET A 11 0.07 -3.01 3.60
C MET A 11 1.20 -3.97 3.18
N ASN A 12 0.93 -5.28 3.14
CA ASN A 12 1.89 -6.26 2.65
C ASN A 12 2.22 -6.04 1.16
N GLN A 13 1.22 -5.69 0.34
CA GLN A 13 1.43 -5.34 -1.07
C GLN A 13 2.27 -4.06 -1.21
N ILE A 14 1.99 -3.03 -0.41
CA ILE A 14 2.78 -1.80 -0.36
C ILE A 14 4.24 -2.11 -0.06
N HIS A 15 4.52 -2.91 0.99
CA HIS A 15 5.90 -3.30 1.34
C HIS A 15 6.59 -4.04 0.19
N LYS A 16 5.91 -4.99 -0.46
CA LYS A 16 6.46 -5.72 -1.60
C LYS A 16 6.85 -4.76 -2.74
N PHE A 17 5.95 -3.85 -3.11
CA PHE A 17 6.18 -2.92 -4.23
C PHE A 17 7.23 -1.86 -3.90
N ALA A 18 7.27 -1.38 -2.66
CA ALA A 18 8.29 -0.45 -2.20
C ALA A 18 9.69 -1.08 -2.21
N ASN A 19 9.79 -2.34 -1.76
CA ASN A 19 11.05 -3.10 -1.81
C ASN A 19 11.50 -3.36 -3.24
N GLU A 20 10.58 -3.77 -4.13
CA GLU A 20 10.88 -3.98 -5.53
C GLU A 20 11.39 -2.68 -6.20
N ARG A 21 10.72 -1.55 -5.94
CA ARG A 21 11.15 -0.23 -6.42
C ARG A 21 12.54 0.15 -5.89
N HIS A 22 12.81 -0.11 -4.62
CA HIS A 22 14.12 0.14 -4.02
C HIS A 22 15.23 -0.68 -4.70
N MET A 23 14.96 -1.96 -4.98
CA MET A 23 15.89 -2.82 -5.70
C MET A 23 16.16 -2.32 -7.12
N LEU A 24 15.14 -1.85 -7.83
CA LEU A 24 15.30 -1.24 -9.15
C LEU A 24 16.17 0.02 -9.09
N TYR A 25 15.96 0.92 -8.13
CA TYR A 25 16.86 2.07 -7.96
C TYR A 25 18.31 1.67 -7.68
N ARG A 26 18.52 0.59 -6.93
CA ARG A 26 19.85 0.04 -6.69
C ARG A 26 20.46 -0.54 -7.97
N SER A 27 19.69 -1.25 -8.79
CA SER A 27 20.13 -1.73 -10.12
C SER A 27 20.52 -0.55 -11.02
N ALA A 28 19.67 0.47 -11.09
CA ALA A 28 19.91 1.69 -11.86
C ALA A 28 21.25 2.35 -11.52
N ALA A 29 21.58 2.42 -10.23
CA ALA A 29 22.83 3.01 -9.75
C ALA A 29 24.07 2.15 -10.09
N ASN A 30 23.92 0.82 -10.16
CA ASN A 30 25.05 -0.09 -10.38
C ASN A 30 25.33 -0.35 -11.85
N HIS A 31 24.29 -0.58 -12.66
CA HIS A 31 24.43 -1.05 -14.05
C HIS A 31 23.38 -0.43 -15.00
N GLY A 32 22.59 0.55 -14.54
CA GLY A 32 21.45 1.06 -15.29
C GLY A 32 20.24 0.13 -15.21
N LEU A 33 19.15 0.51 -15.88
CA LEU A 33 17.93 -0.30 -15.97
C LEU A 33 17.80 -0.86 -17.39
N THR A 34 17.44 -2.12 -17.49
CA THR A 34 16.93 -2.69 -18.73
C THR A 34 15.58 -2.05 -19.11
N PRO A 35 15.13 -2.17 -20.36
CA PRO A 35 13.79 -1.69 -20.75
C PRO A 35 12.67 -2.31 -19.92
N ASP A 36 12.78 -3.59 -19.56
CA ASP A 36 11.80 -4.28 -18.72
C ASP A 36 11.79 -3.76 -17.28
N GLU A 37 12.96 -3.54 -16.69
CA GLU A 37 13.09 -2.94 -15.36
C GLU A 37 12.60 -1.49 -15.34
N THR A 38 12.84 -0.74 -16.41
CA THR A 38 12.32 0.62 -16.59
C THR A 38 10.80 0.61 -16.63
N ARG A 39 10.21 -0.25 -17.45
CA ARG A 39 8.75 -0.44 -17.50
C ARG A 39 8.20 -0.82 -16.13
N ARG A 40 8.85 -1.76 -15.44
CA ARG A 40 8.42 -2.20 -14.10
C ARG A 40 8.50 -1.07 -13.08
N LEU A 41 9.54 -0.24 -13.13
CA LEU A 41 9.67 0.94 -12.28
C LEU A 41 8.53 1.94 -12.51
N HIS A 42 8.13 2.17 -13.77
CA HIS A 42 6.96 2.99 -14.08
C HIS A 42 5.67 2.40 -13.51
N GLU A 43 5.41 1.11 -13.71
CA GLU A 43 4.24 0.43 -13.12
C GLU A 43 4.19 0.60 -11.60
N LEU A 44 5.31 0.42 -10.91
CA LEU A 44 5.39 0.57 -9.46
C LEU A 44 5.13 2.02 -9.02
N ASN A 45 5.59 3.01 -9.79
CA ASN A 45 5.34 4.42 -9.50
C ASN A 45 3.87 4.80 -9.67
N ASP A 46 3.15 4.16 -10.59
CA ASP A 46 1.71 4.36 -10.78
C ASP A 46 0.88 3.61 -9.73
N GLN A 47 1.29 2.40 -9.35
CA GLN A 47 0.52 1.52 -8.45
C GLN A 47 0.68 1.88 -6.97
N LEU A 48 1.86 2.30 -6.52
CA LEU A 48 2.12 2.60 -5.10
C LEU A 48 1.18 3.70 -4.54
N PRO A 49 0.96 4.84 -5.23
CA PRO A 49 0.02 5.87 -4.75
C PRO A 49 -1.41 5.34 -4.59
N ILE A 50 -1.86 4.49 -5.51
CA ILE A 50 -3.21 3.88 -5.46
C ILE A 50 -3.34 2.96 -4.25
N LEU A 51 -2.32 2.12 -3.98
CA LEU A 51 -2.31 1.24 -2.82
C LEU A 51 -2.30 2.04 -1.51
N TRP A 52 -1.55 3.14 -1.44
CA TRP A 52 -1.56 4.02 -0.27
C TRP A 52 -2.91 4.69 -0.03
N ASP A 53 -3.59 5.16 -1.09
CA ASP A 53 -4.94 5.71 -0.95
C ASP A 53 -5.93 4.65 -0.47
N ARG A 54 -5.86 3.44 -1.04
CA ARG A 54 -6.67 2.30 -0.60
C ARG A 54 -6.42 1.98 0.88
N TYR A 55 -5.16 1.86 1.30
CA TYR A 55 -4.81 1.59 2.69
C TYR A 55 -5.37 2.66 3.64
N ARG A 56 -5.24 3.95 3.27
CA ARG A 56 -5.81 5.06 4.04
C ARG A 56 -7.33 4.95 4.19
N ARG A 57 -8.05 4.61 3.11
CA ARG A 57 -9.53 4.44 3.15
C ARG A 57 -9.93 3.27 4.01
N GLU A 58 -9.23 2.13 3.90
CA GLU A 58 -9.45 0.94 4.71
C GLU A 58 -9.22 1.23 6.20
N TYR A 59 -8.16 1.98 6.52
CA TYR A 59 -7.84 2.39 7.89
C TYR A 59 -8.86 3.39 8.47
N ALA A 60 -9.24 4.41 7.69
CA ALA A 60 -10.24 5.39 8.10
C ALA A 60 -11.64 4.76 8.29
N GLY A 61 -12.02 3.84 7.41
CA GLY A 61 -13.29 3.09 7.52
C GLY A 61 -13.38 2.28 8.83
N ARG A 62 -12.26 1.72 9.32
CA ARG A 62 -12.20 1.08 10.63
C ARG A 62 -12.41 2.08 11.77
N ASN A 63 -11.70 3.20 11.75
CA ASN A 63 -11.78 4.18 12.85
C ASN A 63 -13.19 4.77 12.97
N ARG A 64 -13.87 5.01 11.84
CA ARG A 64 -15.27 5.45 11.84
C ARG A 64 -16.21 4.41 12.47
N ALA A 65 -16.09 3.15 12.09
CA ALA A 65 -16.93 2.07 12.63
C ALA A 65 -16.75 1.88 14.15
N VAL A 66 -15.52 2.05 14.66
CA VAL A 66 -15.21 1.98 16.10
C VAL A 66 -15.82 3.14 16.87
N SER A 67 -15.75 4.37 16.33
CA SER A 67 -16.36 5.55 16.97
C SER A 67 -17.90 5.46 17.04
N GLU A 68 -18.55 4.91 16.02
CA GLU A 68 -20.01 4.71 16.02
C GLU A 68 -20.45 3.65 17.04
N THR A 69 -19.68 2.56 17.24
CA THR A 69 -20.02 1.53 18.23
C THR A 69 -19.83 1.98 19.68
N LEU A 70 -18.85 2.84 19.95
CA LEU A 70 -18.63 3.39 21.30
C LEU A 70 -19.71 4.39 21.70
N THR A 71 -20.22 5.16 20.74
CA THR A 71 -21.27 6.16 20.98
C THR A 71 -22.64 5.50 21.22
N SER A 72 -22.97 4.45 20.47
CA SER A 72 -24.22 3.69 20.62
C SER A 72 -24.28 2.80 21.87
N ARG A 73 -23.15 2.58 22.56
CA ARG A 73 -23.09 1.75 23.78
C ARG A 73 -23.07 2.60 25.07
N ALA A 74 -23.01 3.91 24.93
CA ALA A 74 -23.03 4.90 26.01
C ALA A 74 -24.38 5.66 26.12
N ALA A 75 -25.36 5.30 25.29
CA ALA A 75 -26.75 5.78 25.33
C ALA A 75 -27.67 4.68 25.85
#